data_AF-A0A9X9Q331-F1
#
_entry.id   AF-A0A9X9Q331-F1
#
_cell.length_a   1.000
_cell.length_b   1.000
_cell.length_c   1.000
_cell.angle_alpha   90.00
_cell.angle_beta   90.00
_cell.angle_gamma   90.00
#
_symmetry.space_group_name_H-M   'P 1'
#
loop_
_entity.id
_entity.type
_entity.pdbx_description
1 polymer ?
#
loop_
_entity_poly.entity_id
_entity_poly.type
_entity_poly.pdbx_seq_one_letter_code
_entity_poly.pdbx_strand_id
1 'polypeptide(L)'
;MPRAGFCSCWGGRVLPLLLAYVCYLLLGATVFQLLEKQAEAQSRDQFQFEKLRFLENYTCLDQRALEQFVQVIMEAWVKGVNPKGNSTNPSNWDFGSSFFFAGTVVTTIGYGNLAPSTEAGQVFCVFYALVGIPLNVVFLNHLGAGLHGHLATLERWEEQPRRSQLLQILGLALFLTLGTLVILIFPPMVFSHVEGWSFGEGFYFAFITLSTIGFGDYVV
;
A
#
# COMPACT_ATOMS: atom_id res chain seq x y z
N MET A 1 -39.92 11.09 38.20
CA MET A 1 -38.68 11.72 37.70
C MET A 1 -37.55 10.71 37.81
N PRO A 2 -37.06 10.09 36.72
CA PRO A 2 -35.86 9.28 36.76
C PRO A 2 -34.62 10.15 36.47
N ARG A 3 -33.58 10.00 37.29
CA ARG A 3 -32.28 10.65 37.12
C ARG A 3 -31.49 9.93 36.02
N ALA A 4 -31.08 10.67 35.00
CA ALA A 4 -30.13 10.22 33.99
C ALA A 4 -28.76 10.01 34.63
N GLY A 5 -28.32 8.75 34.74
CA GLY A 5 -26.94 8.42 35.05
C GLY A 5 -26.09 8.55 33.78
N PHE A 6 -25.29 9.62 33.69
CA PHE A 6 -24.21 9.69 32.70
C PHE A 6 -23.16 8.62 33.04
N CYS A 7 -22.91 7.75 32.07
CA CYS A 7 -22.11 6.54 32.19
C CYS A 7 -20.60 6.87 32.32
N SER A 8 -20.06 6.73 33.54
CA SER A 8 -18.64 6.96 33.91
C SER A 8 -17.65 5.94 33.31
N CYS A 9 -18.12 4.89 32.62
CA CYS A 9 -17.25 3.81 32.11
C CYS A 9 -16.46 4.12 30.83
N TRP A 10 -16.77 5.20 30.10
CA TRP A 10 -16.09 5.51 28.82
C TRP A 10 -14.73 6.20 29.02
N GLY A 11 -14.56 7.02 30.05
CA GLY A 11 -13.34 7.80 30.26
C GLY A 11 -12.13 7.01 30.76
N GLY A 12 -12.33 5.95 31.56
CA GLY A 12 -11.23 5.27 32.26
C GLY A 12 -10.36 4.36 31.40
N ARG A 13 -10.91 3.75 30.33
CA ARG A 13 -10.18 2.83 29.44
C ARG A 13 -9.76 3.46 28.11
N VAL A 14 -10.47 4.51 27.66
CA VAL A 14 -10.15 5.19 26.40
C VAL A 14 -8.89 6.06 26.54
N LEU A 15 -8.72 6.73 27.68
CA LEU A 15 -7.56 7.58 27.93
C LEU A 15 -6.20 6.84 27.83
N PRO A 16 -5.98 5.68 28.48
CA PRO A 16 -4.72 4.95 28.33
C PRO A 16 -4.50 4.40 26.91
N LEU A 17 -5.56 4.01 26.19
CA LEU A 17 -5.46 3.57 24.79
C LEU A 17 -5.05 4.73 23.87
N LEU A 18 -5.65 5.91 24.06
CA LEU A 18 -5.29 7.12 23.32
C LEU A 18 -3.82 7.48 23.57
N LEU A 19 -3.38 7.46 24.83
CA LEU A 19 -1.99 7.74 25.18
C LEU A 19 -1.03 6.74 24.54
N ALA A 20 -1.33 5.44 24.59
CA ALA A 20 -0.52 4.41 23.96
C ALA A 20 -0.42 4.62 22.43
N TYR A 21 -1.54 4.95 21.78
CA TYR A 21 -1.59 5.23 20.33
C TYR A 21 -0.76 6.46 19.97
N VAL A 22 -0.91 7.56 20.71
CA VAL A 22 -0.12 8.78 20.49
C VAL A 22 1.37 8.51 20.71
N CYS A 23 1.75 7.78 21.75
CA CYS A 23 3.13 7.36 21.98
C CYS A 23 3.69 6.52 20.83
N TYR A 24 2.90 5.59 20.29
CA TYR A 24 3.30 4.77 19.14
C TYR A 24 3.55 5.63 17.88
N LEU A 25 2.66 6.59 17.59
CA LEU A 25 2.85 7.53 16.48
C LEU A 25 4.07 8.44 16.66
N LEU A 26 4.32 8.95 17.88
CA LEU A 26 5.49 9.77 18.17
C LEU A 26 6.79 8.97 18.02
N LEU A 27 6.79 7.70 18.45
CA LEU A 27 7.93 6.81 18.25
C LEU A 27 8.17 6.57 16.75
N GLY A 28 7.12 6.29 15.98
CA GLY A 28 7.22 6.15 14.52
C GLY A 28 7.76 7.43 13.86
N ALA A 29 7.23 8.60 14.22
CA ALA A 29 7.64 9.88 13.67
C ALA A 29 9.13 10.19 13.95
N THR A 30 9.60 9.93 15.16
CA THR A 30 11.02 10.15 15.50
C THR A 30 11.94 9.18 14.75
N VAL A 31 11.57 7.90 14.66
CA VAL A 31 12.36 6.90 13.92
C VAL A 31 12.43 7.25 12.43
N PHE A 32 11.30 7.55 11.78
CA PHE A 32 11.29 7.97 10.37
C PHE A 32 12.09 9.25 10.15
N GLN A 33 11.95 10.25 11.01
CA GLN A 33 12.74 11.48 10.89
C GLN A 33 14.25 11.21 11.01
N LEU A 34 14.67 10.32 11.91
CA LEU A 34 16.09 10.00 12.07
C LEU A 34 16.66 9.23 10.87
N LEU A 35 15.88 8.35 10.28
CA LEU A 35 16.32 7.52 9.14
C LEU A 35 16.27 8.30 7.81
N GLU A 36 15.18 9.04 7.56
CA GLU A 36 14.91 9.63 6.24
C GLU A 36 15.47 11.05 6.07
N LYS A 37 15.59 11.84 7.14
CA LYS A 37 15.97 13.27 7.03
C LYS A 37 17.33 13.48 6.37
N GLN A 38 18.29 12.60 6.67
CA GLN A 38 19.64 12.71 6.09
C GLN A 38 19.63 12.30 4.60
N ALA A 39 18.90 11.25 4.24
CA ALA A 39 18.77 10.80 2.86
C ALA A 39 18.03 11.84 1.99
N GLU A 40 16.95 12.43 2.52
CA GLU A 40 16.22 13.53 1.88
C GLU A 40 17.14 14.74 1.62
N ALA A 41 17.93 15.14 2.62
CA ALA A 41 18.86 16.26 2.48
C ALA A 41 19.90 16.01 1.38
N GLN A 42 20.48 14.79 1.34
CA GLN A 42 21.43 14.40 0.29
C GLN A 42 20.79 14.40 -1.11
N SER A 43 19.57 13.87 -1.24
CA SER A 43 18.82 13.86 -2.51
C SER A 43 18.52 15.28 -3.00
N ARG A 44 18.11 16.16 -2.08
CA ARG A 44 17.87 17.59 -2.38
C ARG A 44 19.14 18.29 -2.85
N ASP A 45 20.26 18.08 -2.16
CA ASP A 45 21.53 18.72 -2.50
C ASP A 45 22.05 18.20 -3.85
N GLN A 46 21.92 16.90 -4.12
CA GLN A 46 22.25 16.29 -5.41
C GLN A 46 21.40 16.87 -6.55
N PHE A 47 20.09 17.03 -6.33
CA PHE A 47 19.20 17.65 -7.33
C PHE A 47 19.61 19.09 -7.66
N GLN A 48 19.92 19.91 -6.64
CA GLN A 48 20.37 21.29 -6.86
C GLN A 48 21.71 21.34 -7.57
N PHE A 49 22.65 20.47 -7.18
CA PHE A 49 23.95 20.39 -7.83
C PHE A 49 23.84 20.03 -9.32
N GLU A 50 23.08 18.99 -9.67
CA GLU A 50 22.89 18.59 -11.07
C GLU A 50 22.13 19.66 -11.87
N LYS A 51 21.15 20.36 -11.26
CA LYS A 51 20.46 21.49 -11.90
C LYS A 51 21.42 22.62 -12.25
N LEU A 52 22.30 23.02 -11.32
CA LEU A 52 23.29 24.07 -11.55
C LEU A 52 24.32 23.65 -12.59
N ARG A 53 24.81 22.42 -12.49
CA ARG A 53 25.74 21.83 -13.47
C ARG A 53 25.15 21.81 -14.88
N PHE A 54 23.86 21.51 -15.01
CA PHE A 54 23.15 21.55 -16.28
C PHE A 54 23.07 22.98 -16.86
N LEU A 55 22.74 23.97 -16.03
CA LEU A 55 22.72 25.38 -16.45
C LEU A 55 24.11 25.92 -16.84
N GLU A 56 25.16 25.48 -16.15
CA GLU A 56 26.55 25.85 -16.48
C GLU A 56 26.98 25.27 -17.83
N ASN A 57 26.58 24.02 -18.12
CA ASN A 57 26.88 23.36 -19.40
C ASN A 57 26.09 23.94 -20.58
N TYR A 58 24.90 24.51 -20.32
CA TYR A 58 24.02 25.09 -21.35
C TYR A 58 23.76 26.57 -21.07
N THR A 59 24.77 27.40 -21.36
CA THR A 59 24.74 28.86 -21.11
C THR A 59 23.66 29.63 -21.88
N CYS A 60 23.06 29.02 -22.91
CA CYS A 60 21.92 29.58 -23.64
C CYS A 60 20.56 29.36 -22.93
N LEU A 61 20.53 28.59 -21.85
CA LEU A 61 19.32 28.24 -21.12
C LEU A 61 19.25 29.02 -19.79
N ASP A 62 18.27 29.89 -19.69
CA ASP A 62 18.00 30.60 -18.44
C ASP A 62 17.36 29.69 -17.38
N GLN A 63 17.65 29.95 -16.11
CA GLN A 63 17.08 29.21 -14.98
C GLN A 63 15.54 29.17 -15.01
N ARG A 64 14.89 30.28 -15.38
CA ARG A 64 13.42 30.35 -15.47
C ARG A 64 12.87 29.43 -16.56
N ALA A 65 13.54 29.36 -17.71
CA ALA A 65 13.12 28.49 -18.81
C ALA A 65 13.25 27.01 -18.41
N LEU A 66 14.34 26.65 -17.70
CA LEU A 66 14.51 25.31 -17.15
C LEU A 66 13.43 24.96 -16.12
N GLU A 67 13.13 25.87 -15.18
CA GLU A 67 12.10 25.65 -14.17
C GLU A 67 10.70 25.50 -14.79
N GLN A 68 10.36 26.31 -15.79
CA GLN A 68 9.11 26.15 -16.56
C GLN A 68 9.04 24.78 -17.25
N PHE A 69 10.13 24.35 -17.87
CA PHE A 69 10.17 23.04 -18.53
C PHE A 69 10.04 21.88 -17.52
N VAL A 70 10.75 21.96 -16.39
CA VAL A 70 10.62 20.99 -15.28
C VAL A 70 9.18 20.97 -14.76
N GLN A 71 8.53 22.12 -14.62
CA GLN A 71 7.13 22.19 -14.20
C GLN A 71 6.19 21.45 -15.17
N VAL A 72 6.38 21.63 -16.48
CA VAL A 72 5.60 20.90 -17.50
C VAL A 72 5.82 19.39 -17.39
N ILE A 73 7.07 18.95 -17.19
CA ILE A 73 7.38 17.53 -17.00
C ILE A 73 6.71 16.98 -15.73
N MET A 74 6.80 17.70 -14.62
CA MET A 74 6.19 17.30 -13.35
C MET A 74 4.67 17.22 -13.46
N GLU A 75 4.03 18.18 -14.14
CA GLU A 75 2.59 18.15 -14.37
C GLU A 75 2.17 16.97 -15.27
N ALA A 76 2.96 16.67 -16.30
CA ALA A 76 2.75 15.50 -17.15
C ALA A 76 2.88 14.19 -16.34
N TRP A 77 3.92 14.09 -15.49
CA TRP A 77 4.15 12.93 -14.63
C TRP A 77 3.00 12.69 -13.64
N VAL A 78 2.50 13.74 -12.99
CA VAL A 78 1.35 13.66 -12.07
C VAL A 78 0.08 13.18 -12.80
N LYS A 79 -0.05 13.46 -14.10
CA LYS A 79 -1.14 12.93 -14.95
C LYS A 79 -0.85 11.53 -15.51
N GLY A 80 0.23 10.88 -15.07
CA GLY A 80 0.65 9.54 -15.48
C GLY A 80 1.45 9.50 -16.79
N VAL A 81 1.80 10.64 -17.39
CA VAL A 81 2.54 10.66 -18.66
C VAL A 81 4.04 10.49 -18.40
N ASN A 82 4.63 9.41 -18.92
CA ASN A 82 6.06 9.14 -18.76
C ASN A 82 6.92 10.03 -19.71
N PRO A 83 7.77 10.93 -19.18
CA PRO A 83 8.56 11.89 -19.96
C PRO A 83 9.82 11.27 -20.58
N LYS A 84 10.22 10.06 -20.17
CA LYS A 84 11.46 9.40 -20.65
C LYS A 84 11.29 8.66 -21.99
N GLY A 85 10.08 8.56 -22.52
CA GLY A 85 9.77 7.73 -23.70
C GLY A 85 9.54 8.50 -25.00
N ASN A 86 9.82 7.82 -26.12
CA ASN A 86 9.22 8.17 -27.42
C ASN A 86 7.69 7.94 -27.30
N SER A 87 6.86 8.79 -27.93
CA SER A 87 5.40 8.89 -27.74
C SER A 87 4.56 7.64 -28.10
N THR A 88 5.20 6.47 -28.22
CA THR A 88 4.61 5.15 -28.49
C THR A 88 4.39 4.32 -27.23
N ASN A 89 4.54 4.89 -26.03
CA ASN A 89 4.23 4.15 -24.79
C ASN A 89 2.76 3.72 -24.79
N PRO A 90 2.45 2.46 -24.37
CA PRO A 90 1.08 2.01 -24.22
C PRO A 90 0.32 2.93 -23.26
N SER A 91 -0.96 3.15 -23.52
CA SER A 91 -1.82 3.95 -22.65
C SER A 91 -1.85 3.33 -21.25
N ASN A 92 -1.66 4.14 -20.20
CA ASN A 92 -1.86 3.69 -18.82
C ASN A 92 -3.33 3.38 -18.48
N TRP A 93 -4.25 3.71 -19.40
CA TRP A 93 -5.67 3.42 -19.33
C TRP A 93 -6.10 2.45 -20.43
N ASP A 94 -5.25 1.47 -20.76
CA ASP A 94 -5.71 0.29 -21.48
C ASP A 94 -6.62 -0.56 -20.56
N PHE A 95 -7.25 -1.60 -21.10
CA PHE A 95 -8.20 -2.39 -20.30
C PHE A 95 -7.52 -3.11 -19.13
N GLY A 96 -6.29 -3.60 -19.31
CA GLY A 96 -5.53 -4.29 -18.27
C GLY A 96 -5.22 -3.38 -17.09
N SER A 97 -4.58 -2.24 -17.35
CA SER A 97 -4.26 -1.25 -16.31
C SER A 97 -5.53 -0.62 -15.70
N SER A 98 -6.60 -0.44 -16.48
CA SER A 98 -7.89 0.05 -15.97
C SER A 98 -8.55 -0.96 -15.02
N PHE A 99 -8.49 -2.25 -15.32
CA PHE A 99 -9.00 -3.30 -14.44
C PHE A 99 -8.17 -3.38 -13.14
N PHE A 100 -6.85 -3.27 -13.25
CA PHE A 100 -5.96 -3.19 -12.09
C PHE A 100 -6.29 -1.98 -11.20
N PHE A 101 -6.44 -0.79 -11.79
CA PHE A 101 -6.88 0.41 -11.08
C PHE A 101 -8.24 0.22 -10.40
N ALA A 102 -9.22 -0.36 -11.10
CA ALA A 102 -10.53 -0.65 -10.52
C ALA A 102 -10.42 -1.60 -9.32
N GLY A 103 -9.50 -2.57 -9.37
CA GLY A 103 -9.15 -3.43 -8.25
C GLY A 103 -8.57 -2.66 -7.07
N THR A 104 -7.57 -1.79 -7.29
CA THR A 104 -6.89 -1.03 -6.22
C THR A 104 -7.82 -0.06 -5.49
N VAL A 105 -8.83 0.48 -6.18
CA VAL A 105 -9.89 1.32 -5.57
C VAL A 105 -10.76 0.47 -4.63
N VAL A 106 -11.19 -0.70 -5.09
CA VAL A 106 -12.12 -1.57 -4.36
C VAL A 106 -11.46 -2.28 -3.19
N THR A 107 -10.18 -2.63 -3.31
CA THR A 107 -9.36 -3.21 -2.23
C THR A 107 -8.80 -2.17 -1.27
N THR A 108 -9.09 -0.88 -1.49
CA THR A 108 -8.56 0.25 -0.72
C THR A 108 -7.03 0.30 -0.65
N ILE A 109 -6.32 -0.30 -1.61
CA ILE A 109 -4.86 -0.23 -1.71
C ILE A 109 -4.46 1.15 -2.25
N GLY A 110 -5.05 1.55 -3.39
CA GLY A 110 -4.89 2.89 -3.96
C GLY A 110 -3.45 3.39 -4.11
N TYR A 111 -2.59 2.71 -4.89
CA TYR A 111 -1.18 3.07 -5.09
C TYR A 111 -0.91 4.54 -5.46
N GLY A 112 -1.85 5.23 -6.12
CA GLY A 112 -1.71 6.66 -6.41
C GLY A 112 -0.76 7.01 -7.56
N ASN A 113 -0.11 6.03 -8.19
CA ASN A 113 0.66 6.21 -9.43
C ASN A 113 -0.25 6.55 -10.64
N LEU A 114 -1.53 6.19 -10.56
CA LEU A 114 -2.57 6.54 -11.51
C LEU A 114 -3.81 7.04 -10.76
N ALA A 115 -4.40 8.13 -11.25
CA ALA A 115 -5.62 8.71 -10.70
C ALA A 115 -6.48 9.35 -11.81
N PRO A 116 -7.82 9.34 -11.68
CA PRO A 116 -8.70 9.96 -12.66
C PRO A 116 -8.47 11.49 -12.68
N SER A 117 -8.04 11.99 -13.83
CA SER A 117 -7.79 13.43 -14.04
C SER A 117 -9.01 14.19 -14.56
N THR A 118 -10.06 13.49 -15.00
CA THR A 118 -11.30 14.11 -15.50
C THR A 118 -12.33 14.25 -14.39
N GLU A 119 -13.10 15.34 -14.42
CA GLU A 119 -14.23 15.57 -13.49
C GLU A 119 -15.19 14.38 -13.47
N ALA A 120 -15.58 13.89 -14.66
CA ALA A 120 -16.45 12.73 -14.77
C ALA A 120 -15.84 11.45 -14.18
N GLY A 121 -14.53 11.23 -14.38
CA GLY A 121 -13.82 10.08 -13.82
C GLY A 121 -13.71 10.14 -12.30
N GLN A 122 -13.50 11.32 -11.72
CA GLN A 122 -13.46 11.52 -10.28
C GLN A 122 -14.83 11.28 -9.65
N VAL A 123 -15.89 11.86 -10.22
CA VAL A 123 -17.27 11.63 -9.76
C VAL A 123 -17.63 10.14 -9.87
N PHE A 124 -17.31 9.48 -10.98
CA PHE A 124 -17.52 8.04 -11.13
C PHE A 124 -16.75 7.24 -10.07
N CYS A 125 -15.48 7.57 -9.82
CA CYS A 125 -14.64 6.89 -8.83
C CYS A 125 -15.26 6.95 -7.42
N VAL A 126 -15.82 8.10 -7.02
CA VAL A 126 -16.51 8.24 -5.72
C VAL A 126 -17.66 7.26 -5.59
N PHE A 127 -18.57 7.20 -6.58
CA PHE A 127 -19.71 6.28 -6.53
C PHE A 127 -19.29 4.81 -6.67
N TYR A 128 -18.28 4.55 -7.50
CA TYR A 128 -17.72 3.21 -7.67
C TYR A 128 -17.10 2.69 -6.36
N ALA A 129 -16.32 3.50 -5.65
CA ALA A 129 -15.74 3.16 -4.36
C ALA A 129 -16.80 2.95 -3.26
N LEU A 130 -17.84 3.81 -3.22
CA LEU A 130 -18.94 3.73 -2.26
C LEU A 130 -19.64 2.36 -2.28
N VAL A 131 -19.83 1.79 -3.47
CA VAL A 131 -20.48 0.47 -3.65
C VAL A 131 -19.46 -0.66 -3.62
N GLY A 132 -18.29 -0.45 -4.23
CA GLY A 132 -17.27 -1.47 -4.40
C GLY A 132 -16.59 -1.88 -3.10
N ILE A 133 -16.25 -0.94 -2.21
CA ILE A 133 -15.56 -1.25 -0.95
C ILE A 133 -16.43 -2.17 -0.05
N PRO A 134 -17.71 -1.87 0.22
CA PRO A 134 -18.57 -2.79 0.98
C PRO A 134 -18.74 -4.15 0.30
N LEU A 135 -18.89 -4.18 -1.03
CA LEU A 135 -19.00 -5.43 -1.79
C LEU A 135 -17.74 -6.29 -1.63
N ASN A 136 -16.56 -5.67 -1.67
CA ASN A 136 -15.29 -6.36 -1.46
C ASN A 136 -15.15 -6.90 -0.03
N VAL A 137 -15.59 -6.15 0.98
CA VAL A 137 -15.62 -6.64 2.36
C VAL A 137 -16.51 -7.88 2.50
N VAL A 138 -17.70 -7.88 1.88
CA VAL A 138 -18.60 -9.05 1.86
C VAL A 138 -17.95 -10.22 1.14
N PHE A 139 -17.33 -9.98 -0.02
CA PHE A 139 -16.61 -10.99 -0.78
C PHE A 139 -15.46 -11.61 0.03
N LEU A 140 -14.62 -10.78 0.64
CA LEU A 140 -13.51 -11.22 1.50
C LEU A 140 -14.01 -12.00 2.72
N ASN A 141 -15.15 -11.62 3.31
CA ASN A 141 -15.76 -12.38 4.40
C ASN A 141 -16.21 -13.78 3.93
N HIS A 142 -16.82 -13.89 2.75
CA HIS A 142 -17.18 -15.19 2.18
C HIS A 142 -15.96 -16.06 1.84
N LEU A 143 -14.91 -15.47 1.27
CA LEU A 143 -13.65 -16.16 1.03
C LEU A 143 -13.01 -16.63 2.34
N GLY A 144 -12.99 -15.77 3.35
CA GLY A 144 -12.49 -16.09 4.69
C GLY A 144 -13.26 -17.22 5.35
N ALA A 145 -14.59 -17.23 5.23
CA ALA A 145 -15.44 -18.31 5.73
C ALA A 145 -15.20 -19.63 4.98
N GLY A 146 -15.02 -19.58 3.65
CA GLY A 146 -14.66 -20.75 2.84
C GLY A 146 -13.31 -21.34 3.25
N LEU A 147 -12.28 -20.49 3.38
CA LEU A 147 -10.97 -20.88 3.89
C LEU A 147 -11.09 -21.50 5.28
N HIS A 148 -11.79 -20.85 6.20
CA HIS A 148 -12.03 -21.39 7.54
C HIS A 148 -12.76 -22.73 7.51
N GLY A 149 -13.74 -22.91 6.62
CA GLY A 149 -14.43 -24.20 6.44
C GLY A 149 -13.50 -25.32 5.95
N HIS A 150 -12.57 -25.01 5.04
CA HIS A 150 -11.53 -25.96 4.62
C HIS A 150 -10.57 -26.29 5.78
N LEU A 151 -10.15 -25.30 6.55
CA LEU A 151 -9.31 -25.49 7.75
C LEU A 151 -10.01 -26.32 8.81
N ALA A 152 -11.27 -26.03 9.09
CA ALA A 152 -12.08 -26.77 10.05
C ALA A 152 -12.34 -28.22 9.58
N THR A 153 -12.40 -28.46 8.27
CA THR A 153 -12.49 -29.83 7.74
C THR A 153 -11.17 -30.58 7.96
N LEU A 154 -10.03 -29.95 7.68
CA LEU A 154 -8.71 -30.53 7.96
C LEU A 154 -8.51 -30.78 9.46
N GLU A 155 -8.95 -29.85 10.31
CA GLU A 155 -8.92 -29.97 11.76
C GLU A 155 -9.81 -31.12 12.24
N ARG A 156 -11.04 -31.27 11.71
CA ARG A 156 -11.92 -32.42 12.02
C ARG A 156 -11.36 -33.76 11.56
N TRP A 157 -10.61 -33.79 10.46
CA TRP A 157 -9.87 -35.00 10.04
C TRP A 157 -8.71 -35.31 11.00
N GLU A 158 -8.09 -34.28 11.57
CA GLU A 158 -7.05 -34.37 12.60
C GLU A 158 -7.61 -34.81 13.97
N GLU A 159 -8.86 -34.43 14.30
CA GLU A 159 -9.59 -34.75 15.55
C GLU A 159 -10.08 -36.21 15.66
N GLN A 160 -9.30 -37.19 15.21
CA GLN A 160 -9.52 -38.57 15.66
C GLN A 160 -9.29 -38.67 17.19
N PRO A 161 -10.09 -39.46 17.95
CA PRO A 161 -10.26 -39.32 19.41
C PRO A 161 -9.04 -39.73 20.27
N ARG A 162 -7.88 -39.93 19.65
CA ARG A 162 -6.67 -40.50 20.27
C ARG A 162 -5.46 -39.54 20.27
N ARG A 163 -5.56 -38.35 19.65
CA ARG A 163 -4.51 -37.31 19.71
C ARG A 163 -4.78 -36.30 20.84
N SER A 164 -3.74 -35.86 21.53
CA SER A 164 -3.83 -34.87 22.62
C SER A 164 -4.17 -33.48 22.07
N GLN A 165 -4.92 -32.66 22.82
CA GLN A 165 -5.29 -31.27 22.46
C GLN A 165 -4.08 -30.41 22.06
N LEU A 166 -2.90 -30.69 22.63
CA LEU A 166 -1.65 -30.03 22.26
C LEU A 166 -1.25 -30.27 20.80
N LEU A 167 -1.45 -31.49 20.27
CA LEU A 167 -1.09 -31.81 18.88
C LEU A 167 -1.99 -31.09 17.87
N GLN A 168 -3.27 -30.89 18.20
CA GLN A 168 -4.21 -30.14 17.35
C GLN A 168 -3.83 -28.66 17.28
N ILE A 169 -3.58 -28.03 18.44
CA ILE A 169 -3.13 -26.64 18.51
C ILE A 169 -1.80 -26.45 17.78
N LEU A 170 -0.86 -27.39 17.95
CA LEU A 170 0.42 -27.37 17.24
C LEU A 170 0.24 -27.52 15.72
N GLY A 171 -0.66 -28.39 15.27
CA GLY A 171 -0.98 -28.58 13.85
C GLY A 171 -1.61 -27.33 13.22
N LEU A 172 -2.56 -26.70 13.90
CA LEU A 172 -3.17 -25.43 13.46
C LEU A 172 -2.13 -24.29 13.43
N ALA A 173 -1.32 -24.17 14.48
CA ALA A 173 -0.24 -23.18 14.53
C ALA A 173 0.77 -23.38 13.39
N LEU A 174 1.18 -24.63 13.13
CA LEU A 174 2.07 -24.97 12.01
C LEU A 174 1.44 -24.61 10.65
N PHE A 175 0.17 -24.90 10.45
CA PHE A 175 -0.53 -24.56 9.22
C PHE A 175 -0.59 -23.04 9.00
N LEU A 176 -0.98 -22.27 10.04
CA LEU A 176 -1.09 -20.81 9.94
C LEU A 176 0.28 -20.15 9.75
N THR A 177 1.31 -20.64 10.44
CA THR A 177 2.68 -20.15 10.26
C THR A 177 3.20 -20.45 8.87
N LEU A 178 3.01 -21.67 8.36
CA LEU A 178 3.41 -22.03 7.00
C LEU A 178 2.65 -21.20 5.95
N GLY A 179 1.33 -21.04 6.11
CA GLY A 179 0.51 -20.23 5.21
C GLY A 179 0.94 -18.77 5.16
N THR A 180 1.21 -18.16 6.32
CA THR A 180 1.73 -16.79 6.42
C THR A 180 3.10 -16.68 5.76
N LEU A 181 3.97 -17.67 5.97
CA LEU A 181 5.33 -17.69 5.42
C LEU A 181 5.31 -17.86 3.89
N VAL A 182 4.40 -18.66 3.34
CA VAL A 182 4.17 -18.75 1.89
C VAL A 182 3.71 -17.41 1.33
N ILE A 183 2.72 -16.77 1.95
CA ILE A 183 2.21 -15.45 1.51
C ILE A 183 3.29 -14.36 1.60
N LEU A 184 4.22 -14.47 2.54
CA LEU A 184 5.30 -13.49 2.73
C LEU A 184 6.57 -13.78 1.92
N ILE A 185 6.82 -15.00 1.46
CA ILE A 185 8.05 -15.35 0.71
C ILE A 185 7.79 -15.55 -0.78
N PHE A 186 6.66 -16.15 -1.14
CA PHE A 186 6.37 -16.49 -2.53
C PHE A 186 6.18 -15.25 -3.43
N PRO A 187 5.32 -14.27 -3.09
CA PRO A 187 5.15 -13.08 -3.93
C PRO A 187 6.46 -12.27 -4.09
N PRO A 188 7.26 -12.00 -3.03
CA PRO A 188 8.53 -11.30 -3.18
C PRO A 188 9.53 -11.98 -4.10
N MET A 189 9.57 -13.32 -4.09
CA MET A 189 10.42 -14.10 -4.99
C MET A 189 9.98 -13.93 -6.45
N VAL A 190 8.68 -13.94 -6.71
CA VAL A 190 8.11 -13.72 -8.05
C VAL A 190 8.42 -12.30 -8.52
N PHE A 191 8.13 -11.27 -7.72
CA PHE A 191 8.39 -9.88 -8.08
C PHE A 191 9.88 -9.60 -8.29
N SER A 192 10.76 -10.17 -7.46
CA SER A 192 12.20 -10.04 -7.65
C SER A 192 12.68 -10.61 -8.98
N HIS A 193 12.09 -11.72 -9.44
CA HIS A 193 12.45 -12.32 -10.72
C HIS A 193 11.85 -11.58 -11.93
N VAL A 194 10.60 -11.13 -11.83
CA VAL A 194 9.87 -10.50 -12.94
C VAL A 194 10.28 -9.04 -13.12
N GLU A 195 10.33 -8.27 -12.03
CA GLU A 195 10.58 -6.82 -12.06
C GLU A 195 12.07 -6.46 -11.94
N GLY A 196 12.93 -7.45 -11.68
CA GLY A 196 14.36 -7.23 -11.45
C GLY A 196 14.67 -6.53 -10.11
N TRP A 197 13.69 -6.43 -9.21
CA TRP A 197 13.86 -5.88 -7.87
C TRP A 197 14.71 -6.82 -7.01
N SER A 198 15.37 -6.28 -5.98
CA SER A 198 15.93 -7.08 -4.90
C SER A 198 14.82 -7.79 -4.12
N PHE A 199 15.15 -8.90 -3.46
CA PHE A 199 14.19 -9.61 -2.61
C PHE A 199 13.61 -8.72 -1.51
N GLY A 200 14.40 -7.79 -0.96
CA GLY A 200 13.96 -6.84 0.06
C GLY A 200 12.89 -5.87 -0.45
N GLU A 201 13.07 -5.35 -1.66
CA GLU A 201 12.09 -4.48 -2.33
C GLU A 201 10.81 -5.25 -2.67
N GLY A 202 10.94 -6.48 -3.18
CA GLY A 202 9.80 -7.35 -3.42
C GLY A 202 9.02 -7.69 -2.14
N PHE A 203 9.73 -7.91 -1.02
CA PHE A 203 9.12 -8.14 0.30
C PHE A 203 8.38 -6.91 0.81
N TYR A 204 9.03 -5.76 0.73
CA TYR A 204 8.44 -4.48 1.08
C TYR A 204 7.17 -4.22 0.26
N PHE A 205 7.24 -4.35 -1.07
CA PHE A 205 6.09 -4.18 -1.95
C PHE A 205 4.94 -5.13 -1.60
N ALA A 206 5.22 -6.42 -1.40
CA ALA A 206 4.19 -7.40 -1.04
C ALA A 206 3.51 -7.05 0.29
N PHE A 207 4.28 -6.66 1.32
CA PHE A 207 3.73 -6.29 2.62
C PHE A 207 2.88 -5.01 2.53
N ILE A 208 3.37 -3.95 1.89
CA ILE A 208 2.65 -2.67 1.72
C ILE A 208 1.36 -2.86 0.91
N THR A 209 1.36 -3.80 -0.04
CA THR A 209 0.18 -4.16 -0.84
C THR A 209 -0.85 -4.94 -0.03
N LEU A 210 -0.43 -6.02 0.65
CA LEU A 210 -1.31 -6.90 1.42
C LEU A 210 -1.91 -6.22 2.65
N SER A 211 -1.18 -5.27 3.25
CA SER A 211 -1.67 -4.43 4.35
C SER A 211 -2.54 -3.26 3.90
N THR A 212 -2.79 -3.14 2.59
CA THR A 212 -3.57 -2.07 1.96
C THR A 212 -3.04 -0.66 2.28
N ILE A 213 -1.73 -0.51 2.47
CA ILE A 213 -1.08 0.80 2.64
C ILE A 213 -0.87 1.46 1.27
N GLY A 214 -0.35 0.70 0.30
CA GLY A 214 -0.26 1.12 -1.11
C GLY A 214 0.47 2.44 -1.38
N PHE A 215 1.75 2.56 -1.02
CA PHE A 215 2.52 3.80 -1.26
C PHE A 215 2.72 4.16 -2.74
N GLY A 216 2.75 3.16 -3.64
CA GLY A 216 2.93 3.35 -5.08
C GLY A 216 4.34 3.78 -5.51
N ASP A 217 5.31 3.67 -4.61
CA ASP A 217 6.74 3.81 -4.87
C ASP A 217 7.28 2.63 -5.71
N TYR A 218 6.70 1.45 -5.53
CA TYR A 218 6.84 0.28 -6.40
C TYR A 218 5.47 -0.08 -6.98
N VAL A 219 5.40 -0.22 -8.31
CA VAL A 219 4.20 -0.66 -9.01
C VAL A 219 4.61 -1.52 -10.20
N VAL A 220 3.80 -2.55 -10.47
CA VAL A 220 3.91 -3.51 -11.56
C VAL A 220 3.08 -3.07 -12.76
#